data_AF-A0A2M7QWL9-F1
#
_entry.id   AF-A0A2M7QWL9-F1
#
_cell.length_a   1.000
_cell.length_b   1.000
_cell.length_c   1.000
_cell.angle_alpha   90.00
_cell.angle_beta   90.00
_cell.angle_gamma   90.00
#
_symmetry.space_group_name_H-M   'P 1'
#
loop_
_entity.id
_entity.type
_entity.pdbx_description
1 polymer ?
#
loop_
_entity_poly.entity_id
_entity_poly.type
_entity_poly.pdbx_seq_one_letter_code
_entity_poly.pdbx_strand_id
1 'polypeptide(L)' 'MTRLWKKGLLSREKVGKRFKYTAQSDKQHAIQSLIHSALGSLVDRYGDEAITAFIDEVKEFKEDTEQP' A
#
# COMPACT_ATOMS: atom_id res chain seq x y z
N MET A 1 -10.75 4.61 14.13
CA MET A 1 -11.12 3.18 14.30
C MET A 1 -12.00 2.64 13.18
N THR A 2 -13.18 3.22 12.90
CA THR A 2 -14.10 2.72 11.85
C THR A 2 -13.47 2.62 10.46
N ARG A 3 -12.66 3.61 10.06
CA ARG A 3 -11.92 3.60 8.78
C ARG A 3 -10.92 2.44 8.69
N LEU A 4 -10.28 2.06 9.80
CA LEU A 4 -9.31 0.96 9.83
C LEU A 4 -10.01 -0.41 9.78
N TRP A 5 -11.17 -0.53 10.44
CA TRP A 5 -12.05 -1.70 10.27
C TRP A 5 -12.55 -1.84 8.81
N LYS A 6 -13.00 -0.74 8.19
CA LYS A 6 -13.38 -0.75 6.76
C LYS A 6 -12.23 -1.13 5.81
N LYS A 7 -10.98 -0.86 6.21
CA LYS A 7 -9.77 -1.25 5.47
C LYS A 7 -9.29 -2.68 5.78
N GLY A 8 -10.04 -3.44 6.60
CA GLY A 8 -9.67 -4.80 6.97
C GLY A 8 -8.46 -4.92 7.91
N LEU A 9 -7.98 -3.80 8.48
CA LEU A 9 -6.81 -3.79 9.38
C LEU A 9 -7.20 -4.12 10.83
N LEU A 10 -8.47 -3.96 11.17
CA LEU A 10 -9.02 -4.25 12.49
C LEU A 10 -10.27 -5.10 12.31
N SER A 11 -10.49 -6.07 13.18
CA SER A 11 -11.81 -6.64 13.39
C SER A 11 -12.56 -5.78 14.40
N ARG A 12 -13.89 -5.77 14.32
CA ARG A 12 -14.73 -5.17 15.36
C ARG A 12 -15.79 -6.14 15.82
N GLU A 13 -16.05 -6.13 17.11
CA GLU A 13 -17.12 -6.88 17.75
C GLU A 13 -18.00 -5.90 18.54
N LYS A 14 -19.32 -6.04 18.47
CA LYS A 14 -20.25 -5.19 19.22
C LYS A 14 -20.46 -5.78 20.62
N VAL A 15 -19.98 -5.08 21.64
CA VAL A 15 -20.10 -5.47 23.06
C VAL A 15 -21.03 -4.46 23.75
N GLY A 16 -22.31 -4.84 23.88
CA GLY A 16 -23.36 -3.96 24.39
C GLY A 16 -23.55 -2.73 23.50
N LYS A 17 -23.30 -1.53 24.05
CA LYS A 17 -23.38 -0.24 23.33
C LYS A 17 -22.05 0.22 22.73
N ARG A 18 -20.96 -0.56 22.87
CA ARG A 18 -19.62 -0.19 22.42
C ARG A 18 -19.10 -1.18 21.39
N PHE A 19 -18.09 -0.76 20.61
CA PHE A 19 -17.35 -1.65 19.72
C PHE A 19 -15.98 -1.94 20.32
N LYS A 20 -15.66 -3.22 20.46
CA LYS A 20 -14.30 -3.70 20.75
C LYS A 20 -13.58 -3.90 19.43
N TYR A 21 -12.40 -3.31 19.28
CA TYR A 21 -11.58 -3.44 18.09
C TYR A 21 -10.38 -4.34 18.41
N THR A 22 -10.08 -5.28 17.52
CA THR A 22 -8.91 -6.15 17.65
C THR A 22 -8.07 -6.01 16.39
N ALA A 23 -6.74 -6.01 16.52
CA ALA A 23 -5.86 -6.01 15.36
C ALA A 23 -6.14 -7.28 14.53
N GLN A 24 -6.56 -7.08 13.29
CA GLN A 24 -6.82 -8.16 12.33
C GLN A 24 -5.86 -7.89 11.16
N SER A 25 -4.56 -7.99 11.43
CA SER A 25 -3.56 -7.69 10.41
C SER A 25 -2.70 -8.91 10.21
N ASP A 26 -2.99 -9.64 9.14
CA ASP A 26 -1.93 -10.32 8.40
C ASP A 26 -1.01 -9.22 7.85
N LYS A 27 0.26 -9.20 8.26
CA LYS A 27 1.23 -8.14 7.92
C LYS A 27 1.24 -7.85 6.42
N GLN A 28 1.00 -8.86 5.60
CA GLN A 28 0.96 -8.77 4.15
C GLN A 28 -0.10 -7.80 3.61
N HIS A 29 -1.31 -7.82 4.19
CA HIS A 29 -2.41 -6.95 3.74
C HIS A 29 -2.16 -5.47 4.08
N ALA A 30 -1.56 -5.21 5.24
CA ALA A 30 -1.18 -3.86 5.64
C ALA A 30 -0.10 -3.28 4.71
N ILE A 31 0.89 -4.09 4.35
CA ILE A 31 1.96 -3.71 3.43
C ILE A 31 1.39 -3.43 2.04
N GLN A 32 0.55 -4.32 1.49
CA GLN A 32 -0.08 -4.12 0.19
C GLN A 32 -0.90 -2.83 0.14
N SER A 33 -1.71 -2.55 1.17
CA SER A 33 -2.52 -1.33 1.22
C SER A 33 -1.67 -0.06 1.23
N LEU A 34 -0.51 -0.11 1.89
CA LEU A 34 0.42 1.01 1.98
C LEU A 34 1.12 1.26 0.64
N ILE A 35 1.59 0.20 -0.01
CA ILE A 35 2.20 0.25 -1.36
C ILE A 35 1.19 0.80 -2.37
N HIS A 36 -0.04 0.27 -2.38
CA HIS A 36 -1.07 0.71 -3.32
C HIS A 36 -1.44 2.18 -3.13
N SER A 37 -1.52 2.65 -1.88
CA SER A 37 -1.80 4.06 -1.59
C SER A 37 -0.65 4.98 -2.03
N ALA A 38 0.61 4.55 -1.81
CA ALA A 38 1.78 5.30 -2.21
C ALA A 38 1.89 5.41 -3.75
N LEU A 39 1.75 4.29 -4.45
CA LEU A 39 1.74 4.24 -5.92
C LEU A 39 0.60 5.09 -6.50
N GLY A 40 -0.63 4.94 -6.00
CA GLY A 40 -1.75 5.76 -6.47
C GLY A 40 -1.50 7.26 -6.28
N SER A 41 -0.93 7.67 -5.15
CA SER A 41 -0.57 9.08 -4.92
C SER A 41 0.58 9.57 -5.79
N LEU A 42 1.46 8.67 -6.23
CA LEU A 42 2.54 9.00 -7.15
C LEU A 42 1.95 9.21 -8.54
N VAL A 43 1.08 8.29 -9.00
CA VAL A 43 0.39 8.36 -10.29
C VAL A 43 -0.45 9.63 -10.39
N ASP A 44 -1.23 9.95 -9.36
CA ASP A 44 -2.05 11.17 -9.33
C ASP A 44 -1.21 12.46 -9.43
N ARG A 45 0.04 12.45 -8.95
CA ARG A 45 0.89 13.65 -8.92
C ARG A 45 1.74 13.82 -10.17
N TYR A 46 2.23 12.73 -10.74
CA TYR A 46 3.22 12.76 -11.81
C TYR A 46 2.68 12.22 -13.14
N GLY A 47 1.51 11.60 -13.15
CA GLY A 47 0.94 10.92 -14.32
C GLY A 47 1.55 9.54 -14.54
N ASP A 48 0.79 8.67 -15.22
CA ASP A 48 1.24 7.30 -15.54
C ASP A 48 2.48 7.28 -16.44
N GLU A 49 2.60 8.24 -17.36
CA GLU A 49 3.73 8.28 -18.30
C GLU A 49 5.06 8.56 -17.59
N ALA A 50 5.09 9.49 -16.62
CA ALA A 50 6.30 9.83 -15.90
C ALA A 50 6.78 8.68 -14.98
N ILE A 51 5.85 7.93 -14.40
CA ILE A 51 6.18 6.77 -13.56
C ILE A 51 6.66 5.61 -14.42
N THR A 52 6.06 5.40 -15.59
CA THR A 52 6.50 4.36 -16.52
C THR A 52 7.92 4.63 -17.00
N ALA A 53 8.21 5.86 -17.45
CA ALA A 53 9.56 6.27 -17.83
C ALA A 53 10.57 6.11 -16.69
N PHE A 54 10.19 6.46 -15.46
CA PHE A 54 11.05 6.26 -14.28
C PHE A 54 11.31 4.78 -13.98
N ILE A 55 10.30 3.92 -14.10
CA ILE A 55 10.48 2.47 -13.89
C ILE A 55 11.40 1.88 -14.95
N ASP A 56 11.28 2.31 -16.20
CA ASP A 56 12.12 1.84 -17.29
C ASP A 56 13.57 2.28 -17.10
N GLU A 57 13.81 3.54 -16.72
CA GLU A 57 15.15 4.04 -16.36
C GLU A 57 15.77 3.26 -15.18
N VAL A 58 14.98 2.93 -14.14
CA VAL A 58 15.46 2.16 -12.99
C VAL A 58 15.80 0.71 -13.36
N LYS A 59 15.09 0.12 -14.33
CA LYS A 59 15.42 -1.23 -14.84
C LYS A 59 16.73 -1.21 -15.62
N GLU A 60 16.90 -0.25 -16.51
CA GLU A 60 18.15 -0.07 -17.25
C GLU A 60 19.34 0.14 -16.30
N PHE A 61 19.17 0.97 -15.27
CA PHE A 61 20.22 1.19 -14.27
C PHE A 61 20.60 -0.08 -13.49
N LYS A 62 19.64 -0.97 -13.21
CA LYS A 62 19.89 -2.26 -12.54
C LYS A 62 20.59 -3.26 -13.46
N GLU A 63 20.20 -3.31 -14.73
CA GLU A 63 20.84 -4.18 -15.71
C GLU A 63 22.30 -3.75 -15.94
N ASP A 64 22.59 -2.45 -15.91
CA ASP A 64 23.95 -1.90 -16.01
C ASP A 64 24.81 -2.12 -14.75
N THR A 65 24.20 -2.29 -13.58
CA THR A 65 24.93 -2.60 -12.33
C THR A 65 25.10 -4.10 -12.07
N GLU A 66 24.39 -4.96 -12.80
CA GLU A 66 24.51 -6.43 -12.71
C GLU A 66 25.35 -7.06 -13.85
N GLN A 67 25.86 -6.27 -14.80
CA GLN A 67 26.89 -6.73 -15.73
C GLN A 67 28.30 -6.63 -15.10
N PRO A 68 29.13 -7.68 -15.22
CA PRO A 68 30.41 -7.82 -14.52
C PRO A 68 31.52 -6.84 -14.95
#